data_AF-A0A2N6K0F3-F1
#
_entry.id   AF-A0A2N6K0F3-F1
#
_cell.length_a   1.000
_cell.length_b   1.000
_cell.length_c   1.000
_cell.angle_alpha   90.00
_cell.angle_beta   90.00
_cell.angle_gamma   90.00
#
_symmetry.space_group_name_H-M   'P 1'
#
loop_
_entity.id
_entity.type
_entity.pdbx_description
1 polymer ?
#
loop_
_entity_poly.entity_id
_entity_poly.type
_entity_poly.pdbx_seq_one_letter_code
_entity_poly.pdbx_strand_id
1 'polypeptide(L)' 'MTNNKLHMTIQDTIFGKIIRREIPANIVYEDDLALAFTDINPQAPVHILVIPKKPIPKLAEAEPDDQALLGHLLLTAQRV' A
#
# COMPACT_ATOMS: atom_id res chain seq x y z
N MET A 1 -27.35 24.12 -8.84
CA MET A 1 -26.59 23.93 -7.60
C MET A 1 -26.97 22.58 -7.01
N THR A 2 -26.13 21.56 -7.14
CA THR A 2 -26.00 20.45 -6.17
C THR A 2 -24.78 19.60 -6.52
N ASN A 3 -23.69 19.93 -5.83
CA ASN A 3 -22.67 19.02 -5.29
C ASN A 3 -22.03 18.01 -6.25
N ASN A 4 -20.97 18.50 -6.89
CA ASN A 4 -19.80 17.74 -7.30
C ASN A 4 -19.19 17.01 -6.09
N LYS A 5 -19.78 15.90 -5.66
CA LYS A 5 -19.13 14.97 -4.72
C LYS A 5 -18.35 14.00 -5.58
N LEU A 6 -17.16 14.47 -5.97
CA LEU A 6 -16.09 13.70 -6.57
C LEU A 6 -15.99 12.37 -5.81
N HIS A 7 -16.35 11.28 -6.48
CA HIS A 7 -16.12 9.94 -5.99
C HIS A 7 -14.59 9.76 -6.03
N MET A 8 -13.90 10.17 -4.97
CA MET A 8 -12.48 9.84 -4.79
C MET A 8 -12.41 8.32 -4.75
N THR A 9 -12.10 7.71 -5.90
CA THR A 9 -11.96 6.27 -6.02
C THR A 9 -10.93 5.83 -5.00
N ILE A 10 -11.19 4.73 -4.28
CA ILE A 10 -10.33 4.15 -3.24
C ILE A 10 -8.84 4.07 -3.66
N GLN A 11 -8.56 4.05 -4.96
CA GLN A 11 -7.22 4.03 -5.55
C GLN A 11 -6.43 5.35 -5.52
N ASP A 12 -7.03 6.51 -5.24
CA ASP A 12 -6.32 7.81 -5.28
C ASP A 12 -5.78 8.24 -3.90
N THR A 13 -5.10 7.31 -3.22
CA THR A 13 -4.34 7.61 -2.00
C THR A 13 -2.89 7.93 -2.36
N ILE A 14 -2.15 8.52 -1.42
CA ILE A 14 -0.68 8.72 -1.55
C ILE A 14 0.01 7.38 -1.88
N PHE A 15 -0.40 6.28 -1.26
CA PHE A 15 0.14 4.95 -1.55
C PHE A 15 -0.20 4.47 -2.97
N GLY A 16 -1.42 4.75 -3.46
CA GLY A 16 -1.79 4.51 -4.85
C GLY A 16 -0.91 5.28 -5.84
N LYS A 17 -0.60 6.56 -5.53
CA LYS A 17 0.32 7.38 -6.33
C LYS A 17 1.75 6.82 -6.34
N ILE A 18 2.22 6.29 -5.21
CA ILE A 18 3.53 5.60 -5.13
C ILE A 18 3.54 4.35 -6.00
N ILE A 19 2.51 3.49 -5.91
CA ILE A 19 2.39 2.27 -6.74
C ILE A 19 2.45 2.62 -8.23
N ARG A 20 1.74 3.68 -8.64
CA ARG A 20 1.68 4.16 -10.03
C ARG A 20 2.89 5.01 -10.46
N ARG A 21 3.88 5.23 -9.57
CA ARG A 21 5.08 6.04 -9.84
C ARG A 21 4.79 7.51 -10.17
N GLU A 22 3.66 8.03 -9.72
CA GLU A 22 3.31 9.45 -9.85
C GLU A 22 4.13 10.32 -8.89
N ILE A 23 4.50 9.76 -7.73
CA ILE A 23 5.36 10.41 -6.74
C ILE A 23 6.51 9.46 -6.33
N PRO A 24 7.69 10.01 -5.99
CA PRO A 24 8.84 9.18 -5.64
C PRO A 24 8.67 8.51 -4.28
N ALA A 25 9.21 7.30 -4.17
CA ALA A 25 9.46 6.61 -2.91
C ALA A 25 10.75 5.81 -3.03
N ASN A 26 11.47 5.64 -1.93
CA ASN A 26 12.66 4.78 -1.90
C ASN A 26 12.22 3.32 -1.73
N ILE A 27 12.02 2.66 -2.85
CA ILE A 27 11.49 1.29 -2.95
C ILE A 27 12.61 0.29 -2.71
N VAL A 28 12.37 -0.63 -1.77
CA VAL A 28 13.32 -1.67 -1.35
C VAL A 28 12.89 -3.07 -1.82
N TYR A 29 11.61 -3.24 -2.15
CA TYR A 29 11.07 -4.48 -2.68
C TYR A 29 9.84 -4.21 -3.55
N GLU A 30 9.67 -5.00 -4.59
CA GLU A 30 8.46 -5.02 -5.40
C GLU A 30 8.27 -6.37 -6.08
N ASP A 31 7.02 -6.83 -6.14
CA ASP A 31 6.57 -7.90 -7.02
C ASP A 31 5.16 -7.61 -7.55
N ASP A 32 4.48 -8.62 -8.09
CA ASP A 32 3.14 -8.47 -8.66
C ASP A 32 2.06 -8.15 -7.62
N LEU A 33 2.27 -8.48 -6.35
CA LEU A 33 1.27 -8.37 -5.28
C LEU A 33 1.55 -7.23 -4.31
N ALA A 34 2.83 -6.93 -4.06
CA ALA A 34 3.25 -6.05 -2.98
C ALA A 34 4.31 -5.02 -3.44
N LEU A 35 4.37 -3.93 -2.68
CA LEU A 35 5.42 -2.92 -2.77
C LEU A 35 5.91 -2.60 -1.36
N ALA A 36 7.22 -2.52 -1.17
CA ALA A 36 7.81 -2.06 0.08
C ALA A 36 8.77 -0.88 -0.14
N PHE A 37 8.67 0.12 0.72
CA PHE A 37 9.47 1.34 0.64
C PHE A 37 9.70 1.94 2.03
N THR A 38 10.78 2.73 2.17
CA THR A 38 11.07 3.40 3.45
C THR A 38 10.03 4.46 3.77
N ASP A 39 9.58 4.52 5.02
CA ASP A 39 8.70 5.58 5.51
C ASP A 39 9.41 6.95 5.41
N ILE A 40 8.67 7.98 4.99
CA ILE A 40 9.18 9.36 4.87
C ILE A 40 9.40 10.02 6.23
N ASN A 41 8.71 9.56 7.27
CA ASN A 41 8.83 10.00 8.65
C ASN A 41 9.19 8.80 9.56
N PRO A 42 10.41 8.24 9.43
CA PRO A 42 10.81 7.02 10.13
C PRO A 42 10.79 7.20 11.65
N GLN A 43 10.27 6.22 12.38
CA GLN A 43 10.22 6.20 13.86
C GLN A 43 11.30 5.29 14.48
N ALA A 44 12.16 4.70 13.64
CA ALA A 44 13.27 3.83 14.00
C ALA A 44 14.37 3.96 12.93
N PRO A 45 15.62 3.50 13.19
CA PRO A 45 16.70 3.55 12.20
C PRO A 45 16.36 2.87 10.87
N VAL A 46 15.51 1.84 10.92
CA VAL A 46 14.90 1.20 9.75
C VAL A 46 13.38 1.19 9.98
N HIS A 47 12.63 1.82 9.08
CA HIS A 47 11.17 1.81 9.10
C HIS A 47 10.65 1.68 7.67
N ILE A 48 10.13 0.50 7.34
CA ILE A 48 9.66 0.13 6.00
C ILE A 48 8.16 -0.13 6.06
N LEU A 49 7.43 0.39 5.07
CA LEU A 49 6.03 0.09 4.86
C LEU A 49 5.92 -0.99 3.78
N VAL A 50 5.16 -2.06 4.06
CA VAL A 50 4.81 -3.10 3.08
C VAL A 50 3.32 -2.97 2.79
N ILE A 51 2.96 -2.72 1.54
CA ILE A 51 1.57 -2.47 1.13
C ILE A 51 1.14 -3.41 -0.02
N PRO A 52 -0.15 -3.79 -0.10
CA PRO A 52 -0.68 -4.51 -1.25
C PRO A 52 -0.85 -3.58 -2.45
N LYS A 53 -0.66 -4.10 -3.66
CA LYS A 53 -1.06 -3.43 -4.90
C LYS A 53 -2.58 -3.46 -5.10
N LYS A 54 -3.27 -4.48 -4.55
CA LYS A 54 -4.74 -4.50 -4.45
C LYS A 54 -5.19 -3.40 -3.48
N PRO A 55 -6.13 -2.53 -3.87
CA PRO A 55 -6.61 -1.45 -3.00
C PRO A 55 -7.55 -1.97 -1.91
N ILE A 56 -7.01 -2.18 -0.70
CA ILE A 56 -7.78 -2.52 0.50
C ILE A 56 -7.65 -1.33 1.47
N PRO A 57 -8.70 -0.52 1.70
CA PRO A 57 -8.60 0.72 2.48
C PRO A 57 -8.10 0.55 3.91
N LYS A 58 -8.54 -0.54 4.57
CA LYS A 58 -8.18 -0.90 5.94
C LYS A 58 -8.39 -2.38 6.15
N LEU A 59 -7.68 -2.96 7.12
CA LEU A 59 -7.72 -4.39 7.41
C LEU A 59 -9.14 -4.91 7.73
N ALA A 60 -9.99 -4.09 8.34
CA ALA A 60 -11.38 -4.45 8.65
C ALA A 60 -12.28 -4.65 7.42
N GLU A 61 -11.82 -4.26 6.23
CA GLU A 61 -12.50 -4.46 4.94
C GLU A 61 -11.84 -5.56 4.11
N ALA A 62 -10.91 -6.33 4.68
CA ALA A 62 -10.36 -7.51 4.02
C ALA A 62 -11.38 -8.64 4.00
N GLU A 63 -11.46 -9.35 2.88
CA GLU A 63 -12.35 -10.48 2.69
C GLU A 63 -11.59 -11.81 2.83
N PRO A 64 -12.27 -12.96 3.01
CA PRO A 64 -11.60 -14.26 3.08
C PRO A 64 -10.67 -14.55 1.88
N ASP A 65 -11.03 -14.07 0.69
CA ASP A 65 -10.22 -14.21 -0.53
C ASP A 65 -8.90 -13.41 -0.49
N ASP A 66 -8.76 -12.46 0.45
CA ASP A 66 -7.51 -11.73 0.68
C ASP A 66 -6.50 -12.48 1.54
N GLN A 67 -6.86 -13.65 2.10
CA GLN A 67 -6.00 -14.39 3.03
C GLN A 67 -4.61 -14.66 2.46
N ALA A 68 -4.51 -15.10 1.20
CA ALA A 68 -3.22 -15.37 0.56
C ALA A 68 -2.40 -14.10 0.36
N LEU A 69 -3.04 -13.00 -0.03
CA LEU A 69 -2.39 -11.70 -0.19
C LEU A 69 -1.86 -11.17 1.15
N LEU A 70 -2.68 -11.22 2.21
CA LEU A 70 -2.27 -10.77 3.54
C LEU A 70 -1.12 -11.62 4.10
N GLY A 71 -1.16 -12.94 3.91
CA GLY A 71 -0.05 -13.83 4.26
C GLY A 71 1.23 -13.49 3.47
N HIS A 72 1.09 -13.19 2.18
CA HIS A 72 2.20 -12.74 1.36
C HIS A 72 2.84 -11.44 1.89
N LEU A 73 2.04 -10.45 2.32
CA LEU A 73 2.58 -9.21 2.92
C LEU A 73 3.42 -9.49 4.18
N LEU A 74 2.99 -10.41 5.05
CA LEU A 74 3.73 -10.77 6.27
C LEU A 74 5.06 -11.45 5.96
N LEU A 75 5.10 -12.32 4.96
CA LEU A 75 6.35 -12.96 4.53
C LEU A 75 7.28 -11.98 3.82
N THR A 76 6.74 -11.05 3.04
CA THR A 76 7.50 -9.94 2.44
C THR A 76 8.11 -9.06 3.53
N ALA A 77 7.37 -8.74 4.60
CA ALA A 77 7.89 -7.99 5.74
C ALA A 77 9.06 -8.67 6.46
N GLN A 78 9.11 -10.01 6.49
CA GLN A 78 10.24 -10.76 7.05
C GLN A 78 11.49 -10.74 6.16
N ARG A 79 11.32 -10.54 4.85
CA ARG A 79 12.39 -10.55 3.85
C ARG A 79 13.13 -9.21 3.73
N VAL A 80 12.43 -8.10 3.99
CA VAL A 80 12.91 -6.73 3.77
C VAL A 80 13.56 -6.10 4.99
#